data_AF-A0A6H5J1N9-F1
#
_entry.id   AF-A0A6H5J1N9-F1
#
_cell.length_a   1.000
_cell.length_b   1.000
_cell.length_c   1.000
_cell.angle_alpha   90.00
_cell.angle_beta   90.00
_cell.angle_gamma   90.00
#
_symmetry.space_group_name_H-M   'P 1'
#
loop_
_entity.id
_entity.type
_entity.pdbx_description
1 polymer ?
#
loop_
_entity_poly.entity_id
_entity_poly.type
_entity_poly.pdbx_seq_one_letter_code
_entity_poly.pdbx_strand_id
1 'polypeptide(L)'
;MSWNLKTICAISLFILSFSSYPLVGSLIVDPYLKERDRLIEAEQKLQFGHDIVLEGDEIKANECLMRAKTAELDHAFQHPEDFLPAQNFLRARKEIEQSTVFRILRRMPKGGLFHAHGLAILSVDKLLRYTHLPNLWISRSGFAFLFSRARPPPLLSHSCDDWVPIEERRRAEPNLDQEIKRHLMLSSSRNDDINHVWKDFNKLFPAVGGLAEFPDLIIGFDLVGQEDMHHSLLDYREALEGIKDETNFFFHAGETNWYGRQPDHNLYDAIVLNTKRIGHGFALIKHPKLMEIVKEKKIVVEVSPISNQVLKLVGDMRNHRDDPSLWGAKGLSYDFYEADLRALKQLALNSIKYSSLDKHEKLKAFKIFKQTWMEFVTELLKSSLCVKAA
;
A
#
# COMPACT_ATOMS: atom_id res chain seq x y z
N MET A 1 64.63 27.64 10.19
CA MET A 1 63.66 26.87 10.99
C MET A 1 63.61 25.46 10.44
N SER A 2 64.05 24.51 11.26
CA SER A 2 64.26 23.10 10.95
C SER A 2 62.92 22.36 10.80
N TRP A 3 62.71 21.74 9.65
CA TRP A 3 61.67 20.73 9.47
C TRP A 3 62.17 19.40 10.04
N ASN A 4 61.41 18.81 10.95
CA ASN A 4 61.77 17.62 11.71
C ASN A 4 61.60 16.37 10.83
N LEU A 5 62.69 15.63 10.58
CA LEU A 5 62.75 14.45 9.69
C LEU A 5 61.94 13.23 10.18
N LYS A 6 61.19 13.33 11.29
CA LYS A 6 60.38 12.23 11.84
C LYS A 6 58.99 12.06 11.19
N THR A 7 58.52 13.02 10.39
CA THR A 7 57.15 12.98 9.85
C THR A 7 57.05 12.34 8.45
N ILE A 8 58.17 12.05 7.78
CA ILE A 8 58.16 11.53 6.39
C ILE A 8 58.18 9.99 6.32
N CYS A 9 58.51 9.28 7.40
CA CYS A 9 58.55 7.80 7.38
C CYS A 9 57.20 7.09 7.63
N ALA A 10 56.09 7.81 7.84
CA ALA A 10 54.81 7.17 8.16
C ALA A 10 53.89 6.90 6.95
N ILE A 11 54.25 7.32 5.71
CA ILE A 11 53.35 7.25 4.55
C ILE A 11 53.81 6.27 3.45
N SER A 12 54.96 5.57 3.60
CA SER A 12 55.53 4.79 2.47
C SER A 12 55.76 3.29 2.71
N LEU A 13 55.15 2.66 3.72
CA LEU A 13 55.20 1.19 3.85
C LEU A 13 53.80 0.59 4.04
N PHE A 14 53.02 0.61 2.97
CA PHE A 14 51.92 -0.33 2.75
C PHE A 14 52.07 -0.96 1.35
N ILE A 15 53.21 -1.60 1.11
CA ILE A 15 53.40 -2.50 -0.03
C ILE A 15 53.97 -3.82 0.52
N LEU A 16 53.05 -4.77 0.70
CA LEU A 16 53.17 -6.21 0.50
C LEU A 16 54.55 -6.84 0.77
N SER A 17 54.75 -7.32 1.99
CA SER A 17 55.61 -8.48 2.25
C SER A 17 54.75 -9.63 2.76
N PHE A 18 54.39 -10.54 1.85
CA PHE A 18 53.91 -11.88 2.20
C PHE A 18 55.04 -12.61 2.93
N SER A 19 54.91 -12.76 4.25
CA SER A 19 55.70 -13.73 5.01
C SER A 19 54.75 -14.60 5.81
N SER A 20 54.77 -15.88 5.48
CA SER A 20 53.95 -16.94 6.02
C SER A 20 54.37 -17.24 7.46
N TYR A 21 53.54 -16.86 8.43
CA TYR A 21 53.57 -17.42 9.77
C TYR A 21 52.19 -18.01 10.08
N PRO A 22 52.10 -19.24 10.60
CA PRO A 22 50.83 -19.78 11.05
C PRO A 22 50.48 -19.07 12.35
N LEU A 23 49.62 -18.04 12.26
CA LEU A 23 48.97 -17.50 13.44
C LEU A 23 48.03 -18.59 13.96
N VAL A 24 48.38 -19.21 15.07
CA VAL A 24 47.39 -19.77 15.99
C VAL A 24 46.58 -18.58 16.49
N GLY A 25 45.57 -18.19 15.70
CA GLY A 25 44.64 -17.14 16.06
C GLY A 25 43.75 -17.64 17.18
N SER A 26 44.09 -17.29 18.42
CA SER A 26 43.07 -17.23 19.46
C SER A 26 41.93 -16.37 18.91
N LEU A 27 40.71 -16.91 18.88
CA LEU A 27 39.49 -16.13 18.64
C LEU A 27 39.36 -15.11 19.79
N ILE A 28 40.09 -14.01 19.71
CA ILE A 28 39.74 -12.80 20.44
C ILE A 28 38.54 -12.27 19.68
N VAL A 29 37.34 -12.64 20.14
CA VAL A 29 36.10 -12.01 19.69
C VAL A 29 36.24 -10.54 20.03
N ASP A 30 36.35 -9.70 19.00
CA ASP A 30 36.43 -8.25 19.15
C ASP A 30 35.19 -7.77 19.92
N PRO A 31 35.35 -7.22 21.15
CA PRO A 31 34.22 -6.75 21.95
C PRO A 31 33.35 -5.73 21.22
N TYR A 32 33.94 -4.93 20.33
CA TYR A 32 33.21 -3.99 19.48
C TYR A 32 32.32 -4.71 18.47
N LEU A 33 32.85 -5.70 17.74
CA LEU A 33 32.05 -6.48 16.78
C LEU A 33 30.94 -7.25 17.47
N LYS A 34 31.21 -7.82 18.66
CA LYS A 34 30.19 -8.50 19.47
C LYS A 34 29.05 -7.56 19.87
N GLU A 35 29.36 -6.35 20.32
CA GLU A 35 28.33 -5.38 20.69
C GLU A 35 27.55 -4.89 19.46
N ARG A 36 28.24 -4.68 18.33
CA ARG A 36 27.59 -4.34 17.05
C ARG A 36 26.60 -5.42 16.62
N ASP A 37 27.00 -6.69 16.66
CA ASP A 37 26.13 -7.81 16.28
C ASP A 37 24.95 -7.94 17.25
N ARG A 38 25.17 -7.71 18.56
CA ARG A 38 24.10 -7.65 19.56
C ARG A 38 23.05 -6.58 19.24
N LEU A 39 23.46 -5.40 18.80
CA LEU A 39 22.55 -4.32 18.41
C LEU A 39 21.76 -4.67 17.14
N ILE A 40 22.43 -5.24 16.13
CA ILE A 40 21.79 -5.70 14.89
C ILE A 40 20.72 -6.76 15.19
N GLU A 41 21.05 -7.75 16.02
CA GLU A 41 20.09 -8.78 16.44
C GLU A 41 18.92 -8.20 17.24
N ALA A 42 19.17 -7.19 18.08
CA ALA A 42 18.13 -6.52 18.84
C ALA A 42 17.15 -5.77 17.93
N GLU A 43 17.62 -5.10 16.89
CA GLU A 43 16.76 -4.46 15.88
C GLU A 43 15.99 -5.50 15.05
N GLN A 44 16.64 -6.57 14.62
CA GLN A 44 15.99 -7.66 13.86
C GLN A 44 14.83 -8.31 14.65
N LYS A 45 14.92 -8.36 15.99
CA LYS A 45 13.83 -8.83 16.87
C LYS A 45 12.64 -7.88 16.94
N LEU A 46 12.84 -6.60 16.63
CA LEU A 46 11.77 -5.60 16.59
C LEU A 46 11.10 -5.51 15.21
N GLN A 47 11.69 -6.12 14.18
CA GLN A 47 11.15 -6.10 12.83
C GLN A 47 9.79 -6.78 12.76
N PHE A 48 8.91 -6.20 11.95
CA PHE A 48 7.58 -6.76 11.72
C PHE A 48 7.68 -8.15 11.09
N GLY A 49 6.94 -9.12 11.64
CA GLY A 49 6.98 -10.51 11.19
C GLY A 49 8.13 -11.34 11.76
N HIS A 50 8.97 -10.80 12.65
CA HIS A 50 10.07 -11.56 13.28
C HIS A 50 9.61 -12.92 13.85
N ASP A 51 8.44 -12.97 14.49
CA ASP A 51 7.88 -14.18 15.10
C ASP A 51 7.43 -15.26 14.09
N ILE A 52 7.39 -14.93 12.79
CA ILE A 52 7.10 -15.91 11.74
C ILE A 52 8.32 -16.82 11.56
N VAL A 53 8.15 -18.08 11.95
CA VAL A 53 9.09 -19.15 11.64
C VAL A 53 8.85 -19.62 10.20
N LEU A 54 9.90 -19.57 9.39
CA LEU A 54 9.92 -20.17 8.05
C LEU A 54 10.49 -21.58 8.16
N GLU A 55 9.81 -22.56 7.54
CA GLU A 55 10.23 -23.96 7.57
C GLU A 55 10.36 -24.55 6.16
N GLY A 56 11.27 -25.52 6.01
CA GLY A 56 11.43 -26.28 4.77
C GLY A 56 11.62 -25.41 3.53
N ASP A 57 10.71 -25.54 2.56
CA ASP A 57 10.79 -24.82 1.29
C ASP A 57 10.50 -23.31 1.42
N GLU A 58 9.91 -22.85 2.52
CA GLU A 58 9.72 -21.41 2.76
C GLU A 58 11.06 -20.69 2.95
N ILE A 59 12.05 -21.34 3.55
CA ILE A 59 13.40 -20.79 3.72
C ILE A 59 14.02 -20.53 2.35
N LYS A 60 13.94 -21.52 1.45
CA LYS A 60 14.44 -21.41 0.08
C LYS A 60 13.67 -20.35 -0.73
N ALA A 61 12.36 -20.26 -0.54
CA ALA A 61 11.52 -19.24 -1.18
C ALA A 61 11.87 -17.84 -0.68
N ASN A 62 12.22 -17.69 0.61
CA ASN A 62 12.71 -16.44 1.15
C ASN A 62 14.08 -16.08 0.55
N GLU A 63 15.03 -17.00 0.50
CA GLU A 63 16.33 -16.77 -0.16
C GLU A 63 16.16 -16.36 -1.63
N CYS A 64 15.17 -16.94 -2.30
CA CYS A 64 14.81 -16.61 -3.68
C CYS A 64 14.33 -15.16 -3.84
N LEU A 65 13.33 -14.78 -3.04
CA LEU A 65 12.80 -13.41 -3.01
C LEU A 65 13.89 -12.41 -2.62
N MET A 66 14.65 -12.70 -1.56
CA MET A 66 15.67 -11.80 -1.04
C MET A 66 16.82 -11.61 -2.03
N ARG A 67 17.21 -12.62 -2.81
CA ARG A 67 18.21 -12.43 -3.87
C ARG A 67 17.72 -11.52 -4.98
N ALA A 68 16.47 -11.66 -5.43
CA ALA A 68 15.89 -10.73 -6.40
C ALA A 68 15.81 -9.30 -5.84
N LYS A 69 15.40 -9.17 -4.59
CA LYS A 69 15.31 -7.88 -3.90
C LYS A 69 16.67 -7.22 -3.72
N THR A 70 17.66 -7.95 -3.21
CA THR A 70 19.03 -7.45 -3.02
C THR A 70 19.64 -7.03 -4.34
N ALA A 71 19.43 -7.78 -5.43
CA ALA A 71 19.92 -7.36 -6.75
C ALA A 71 19.29 -6.02 -7.22
N GLU A 72 17.99 -5.83 -7.02
CA GLU A 72 17.29 -4.58 -7.35
C GLU A 72 17.78 -3.42 -6.45
N LEU A 73 18.01 -3.68 -5.15
CA LEU A 73 18.54 -2.69 -4.19
C LEU A 73 20.01 -2.33 -4.44
N ASP A 74 20.88 -3.30 -4.72
CA ASP A 74 22.30 -3.07 -4.97
C ASP A 74 22.50 -2.23 -6.24
N HIS A 75 21.70 -2.50 -7.28
CA HIS A 75 21.65 -1.67 -8.48
C HIS A 75 21.22 -0.25 -8.15
N ALA A 76 20.10 -0.09 -7.45
CA ALA A 76 19.55 1.20 -7.05
C ALA A 76 20.46 1.98 -6.08
N PHE A 77 21.26 1.30 -5.27
CA PHE A 77 22.25 1.95 -4.40
C PHE A 77 23.35 2.64 -5.22
N GLN A 78 23.74 2.04 -6.34
CA GLN A 78 24.69 2.63 -7.29
C GLN A 78 24.02 3.63 -8.26
N HIS A 79 22.71 3.47 -8.51
CA HIS A 79 21.91 4.26 -9.45
C HIS A 79 20.62 4.75 -8.75
N PRO A 80 20.70 5.73 -7.83
CA PRO A 80 19.57 6.13 -6.99
C PRO A 80 18.33 6.60 -7.76
N GLU A 81 18.51 7.12 -8.97
CA GLU A 81 17.46 7.50 -9.90
C GLU A 81 16.59 6.32 -10.36
N ASP A 82 17.15 5.11 -10.39
CA ASP A 82 16.46 3.89 -10.81
C ASP A 82 15.71 3.20 -9.67
N PHE A 83 15.78 3.75 -8.45
CA PHE A 83 15.05 3.21 -7.32
C PHE A 83 13.55 3.47 -7.45
N LEU A 84 12.82 2.49 -7.99
CA LEU A 84 11.39 2.59 -8.34
C LEU A 84 10.50 3.09 -7.18
N PRO A 85 10.67 2.66 -5.92
CA PRO A 85 9.85 3.16 -4.81
C PRO A 85 10.07 4.64 -4.48
N ALA A 86 11.23 5.24 -4.81
CA ALA A 86 11.44 6.68 -4.64
C ALA A 86 10.80 7.52 -5.75
N GLN A 87 10.45 6.89 -6.88
CA GLN A 87 9.83 7.57 -8.01
C GLN A 87 8.31 7.67 -7.81
N ASN A 88 7.69 8.67 -8.46
CA ASN A 88 6.24 8.77 -8.48
C ASN A 88 5.63 7.55 -9.17
N PHE A 89 4.71 6.86 -8.48
CA PHE A 89 4.10 5.62 -8.93
C PHE A 89 3.50 5.68 -10.35
N LEU A 90 2.82 6.78 -10.70
CA LEU A 90 2.19 6.93 -12.02
C LEU A 90 3.22 6.91 -13.17
N ARG A 91 4.49 7.22 -12.88
CA ARG A 91 5.61 7.14 -13.82
C ARG A 91 6.29 5.78 -13.78
N ALA A 92 6.59 5.27 -12.59
CA ALA A 92 7.36 4.04 -12.39
C ALA A 92 6.56 2.74 -12.57
N ARG A 93 5.23 2.81 -12.75
CA ARG A 93 4.36 1.63 -12.79
C ARG A 93 4.81 0.57 -13.81
N LYS A 94 5.24 0.98 -15.01
CA LYS A 94 5.59 0.03 -16.09
C LYS A 94 6.87 -0.73 -15.77
N GLU A 95 7.79 -0.06 -15.10
CA GLU A 95 9.08 -0.56 -14.65
C GLU A 95 8.88 -1.49 -13.44
N ILE A 96 8.01 -1.11 -12.49
CA ILE A 96 7.62 -1.98 -11.37
C ILE A 96 7.00 -3.28 -11.90
N GLU A 97 6.14 -3.22 -12.93
CA GLU A 97 5.54 -4.42 -13.53
C GLU A 97 6.57 -5.40 -14.14
N GLN A 98 7.77 -4.92 -14.46
CA GLN A 98 8.87 -5.71 -15.03
C GLN A 98 9.81 -6.29 -13.97
N SER A 99 9.84 -5.70 -12.77
CA SER A 99 10.66 -6.16 -11.63
C SER A 99 10.43 -7.64 -11.31
N THR A 100 11.51 -8.34 -10.97
CA THR A 100 11.44 -9.74 -10.56
C THR A 100 10.72 -9.86 -9.23
N VAL A 101 11.02 -8.96 -8.28
CA VAL A 101 10.33 -8.87 -6.99
C VAL A 101 8.83 -8.70 -7.19
N PHE A 102 8.40 -7.73 -8.01
CA PHE A 102 6.98 -7.53 -8.27
C PHE A 102 6.30 -8.76 -8.89
N ARG A 103 6.97 -9.42 -9.84
CA ARG A 103 6.43 -10.64 -10.48
C ARG A 103 6.29 -11.80 -9.50
N ILE A 104 7.17 -11.91 -8.49
CA ILE A 104 7.03 -12.85 -7.37
C ILE A 104 5.83 -12.44 -6.51
N LEU A 105 5.78 -11.19 -6.06
CA LEU A 105 4.71 -10.67 -5.21
C LEU A 105 3.34 -10.79 -5.86
N ARG A 106 3.25 -10.64 -7.18
CA ARG A 106 1.99 -10.80 -7.93
C ARG A 106 1.40 -12.22 -7.85
N ARG A 107 2.24 -13.23 -7.61
CA ARG A 107 1.80 -14.64 -7.45
C ARG A 107 1.51 -15.00 -5.99
N MET A 108 2.01 -14.22 -5.04
CA MET A 108 1.84 -14.46 -3.61
C MET A 108 0.37 -14.28 -3.20
N PRO A 109 -0.23 -15.21 -2.43
CA PRO A 109 -1.53 -14.97 -1.81
C PRO A 109 -1.40 -13.94 -0.68
N LYS A 110 -2.30 -12.96 -0.65
CA LYS A 110 -2.18 -11.75 0.21
C LYS A 110 -3.18 -11.68 1.35
N GLY A 111 -4.01 -12.72 1.50
CA GLY A 111 -5.11 -12.74 2.46
C GLY A 111 -6.27 -11.84 2.03
N GLY A 112 -6.78 -11.01 2.95
CA GLY A 112 -7.88 -10.08 2.74
C GLY A 112 -7.43 -8.67 2.31
N LEU A 113 -8.34 -7.95 1.64
CA LEU A 113 -8.22 -6.52 1.34
C LEU A 113 -9.23 -5.77 2.23
N PHE A 114 -8.74 -4.95 3.16
CA PHE A 114 -9.61 -4.23 4.11
C PHE A 114 -10.00 -2.84 3.62
N HIS A 115 -9.04 -2.14 3.01
CA HIS A 115 -9.18 -0.75 2.65
C HIS A 115 -9.29 -0.61 1.15
N ALA A 116 -10.51 -0.49 0.67
CA ALA A 116 -10.77 -0.20 -0.72
C ALA A 116 -12.13 0.47 -0.86
N HIS A 117 -12.20 1.48 -1.72
CA HIS A 117 -13.47 2.08 -2.08
C HIS A 117 -14.14 1.21 -3.14
N GLY A 118 -15.39 0.80 -2.90
CA GLY A 118 -16.11 -0.18 -3.75
C GLY A 118 -16.06 0.14 -5.25
N LEU A 119 -16.08 1.43 -5.58
CA LEU A 119 -16.07 1.94 -6.95
C LEU A 119 -14.68 1.98 -7.62
N ALA A 120 -13.60 1.78 -6.85
CA ALA A 120 -12.20 1.85 -7.30
C ALA A 120 -11.47 0.49 -7.27
N ILE A 121 -12.16 -0.62 -6.98
CA ILE A 121 -11.55 -1.96 -6.89
C ILE A 121 -11.34 -2.59 -8.28
N LEU A 122 -12.15 -2.19 -9.26
CA LEU A 122 -12.12 -2.77 -10.60
C LEU A 122 -11.13 -2.03 -11.49
N SER A 123 -10.32 -2.79 -12.24
CA SER A 123 -9.48 -2.18 -13.27
C SER A 123 -10.31 -1.44 -14.30
N VAL A 124 -9.81 -0.32 -14.81
CA VAL A 124 -10.45 0.47 -15.88
C VAL A 124 -10.85 -0.38 -17.08
N ASP A 125 -10.04 -1.37 -17.49
CA ASP A 125 -10.40 -2.27 -18.60
C ASP A 125 -11.65 -3.12 -18.31
N LYS A 126 -11.87 -3.49 -17.05
CA LYS A 126 -13.04 -4.26 -16.61
C LYS A 126 -14.27 -3.34 -16.48
N LEU A 127 -14.10 -2.12 -15.97
CA LEU A 127 -15.14 -1.10 -15.98
C LEU A 127 -15.59 -0.78 -17.41
N LEU A 128 -14.65 -0.64 -18.35
CA LEU A 128 -14.96 -0.40 -19.75
C LEU A 128 -15.83 -1.54 -20.33
N ARG A 129 -15.58 -2.80 -19.98
CA ARG A 129 -16.46 -3.91 -20.42
C ARG A 129 -17.90 -3.73 -19.95
N TYR A 130 -18.12 -3.25 -18.73
CA TYR A 130 -19.47 -2.96 -18.23
C TYR A 130 -20.13 -1.81 -18.98
N THR A 131 -19.34 -0.89 -19.54
CA THR A 131 -19.91 0.17 -20.37
C THR A 131 -20.54 -0.33 -21.67
N HIS A 132 -20.30 -1.59 -22.09
CA HIS A 132 -20.94 -2.19 -23.27
C HIS A 132 -22.23 -2.97 -22.94
N LEU A 133 -22.64 -3.02 -21.66
CA LEU A 133 -23.89 -3.68 -21.29
C LEU A 133 -25.12 -2.84 -21.70
N PRO A 134 -26.23 -3.50 -22.04
CA PRO A 134 -27.45 -2.80 -22.45
C PRO A 134 -28.04 -1.98 -21.30
N ASN A 135 -28.87 -0.99 -21.63
CA ASN A 135 -29.55 -0.09 -20.68
C ASN A 135 -28.60 0.83 -19.88
N LEU A 136 -27.39 1.08 -20.38
CA LEU A 136 -26.48 2.04 -19.78
C LEU A 136 -26.63 3.43 -20.41
N TRP A 137 -26.79 4.44 -19.56
CA TRP A 137 -26.85 5.85 -19.93
C TRP A 137 -25.55 6.54 -19.56
N ILE A 138 -25.15 7.52 -20.37
CA ILE A 138 -24.02 8.40 -20.11
C ILE A 138 -24.48 9.86 -20.20
N SER A 139 -23.95 10.74 -19.35
CA SER A 139 -24.15 12.18 -19.51
C SER A 139 -23.54 12.65 -20.84
N ARG A 140 -24.24 13.51 -21.57
CA ARG A 140 -23.75 14.04 -22.86
C ARG A 140 -22.58 15.01 -22.68
N SER A 141 -22.62 15.82 -21.62
CA SER A 141 -21.59 16.81 -21.28
C SER A 141 -20.48 16.28 -20.36
N GLY A 142 -20.65 15.09 -19.79
CA GLY A 142 -19.71 14.50 -18.85
C GLY A 142 -19.47 13.00 -19.04
N PHE A 143 -18.94 12.37 -17.98
CA PHE A 143 -18.66 10.93 -17.91
C PHE A 143 -19.36 10.27 -16.71
N ALA A 144 -20.55 10.76 -16.34
CA ALA A 144 -21.42 10.08 -15.38
C ALA A 144 -22.16 8.92 -16.07
N PHE A 145 -22.31 7.79 -15.39
CA PHE A 145 -22.95 6.59 -15.94
C PHE A 145 -24.07 6.08 -15.03
N LEU A 146 -25.17 5.58 -15.62
CA LEU A 146 -26.28 5.03 -14.86
C LEU A 146 -27.01 3.92 -15.63
N PHE A 147 -27.17 2.75 -15.03
CA PHE A 147 -28.02 1.70 -15.58
C PHE A 147 -29.49 2.02 -15.35
N SER A 148 -30.28 2.05 -16.42
CA SER A 148 -31.72 2.24 -16.34
C SER A 148 -32.42 1.77 -17.62
N ARG A 149 -33.56 1.08 -17.45
CA ARG A 149 -34.42 0.66 -18.57
C ARG A 149 -35.17 1.81 -19.22
N ALA A 150 -35.29 2.95 -18.53
CA ALA A 150 -35.91 4.18 -19.01
C ALA A 150 -34.93 5.35 -18.86
N ARG A 151 -35.22 6.51 -19.48
CA ARG A 151 -34.37 7.70 -19.30
C ARG A 151 -34.25 8.03 -17.80
N PRO A 152 -33.03 8.11 -17.24
CA PRO A 152 -32.87 8.40 -15.82
C PRO A 152 -33.35 9.80 -15.45
N PRO A 153 -33.77 10.00 -14.18
CA PRO A 153 -34.05 11.33 -13.67
C PRO A 153 -32.76 12.18 -13.57
N PRO A 154 -32.90 13.52 -13.53
CA PRO A 154 -31.86 14.43 -13.05
C PRO A 154 -31.18 13.93 -11.78
N LEU A 155 -29.84 13.88 -11.76
CA LEU A 155 -29.12 13.69 -10.50
C LEU A 155 -29.22 14.98 -9.69
N LEU A 156 -29.26 14.86 -8.35
CA LEU A 156 -29.40 15.98 -7.41
C LEU A 156 -28.26 17.03 -7.50
N SER A 157 -27.19 16.75 -8.26
CA SER A 157 -26.21 17.76 -8.67
C SER A 157 -26.54 18.28 -10.08
N HIS A 158 -26.62 19.60 -10.23
CA HIS A 158 -27.01 20.39 -11.42
C HIS A 158 -26.24 20.13 -12.75
N SER A 159 -25.57 18.99 -12.94
CA SER A 159 -24.66 18.72 -14.06
C SER A 159 -25.08 17.57 -14.97
N CYS A 160 -26.17 16.83 -14.70
CA CYS A 160 -26.47 15.59 -15.45
C CYS A 160 -27.97 15.40 -15.76
N ASP A 161 -28.59 16.36 -16.46
CA ASP A 161 -29.96 16.22 -17.01
C ASP A 161 -29.95 15.72 -18.48
N ASP A 162 -28.76 15.55 -19.03
CA ASP A 162 -28.47 15.34 -20.45
C ASP A 162 -28.11 13.88 -20.77
N TRP A 163 -28.81 12.94 -20.13
CA TRP A 163 -28.63 11.51 -20.35
C TRP A 163 -28.89 11.10 -21.81
N VAL A 164 -27.94 10.37 -22.38
CA VAL A 164 -28.08 9.66 -23.66
C VAL A 164 -27.75 8.18 -23.47
N PRO A 165 -28.38 7.26 -24.22
CA PRO A 165 -27.92 5.88 -24.28
C PRO A 165 -26.47 5.84 -24.75
N ILE A 166 -25.62 5.09 -24.06
CA ILE A 166 -24.18 5.06 -24.40
C ILE A 166 -23.92 4.57 -25.83
N GLU A 167 -24.80 3.71 -26.36
CA GLU A 167 -24.76 3.21 -27.73
C GLU A 167 -25.01 4.31 -28.78
N GLU A 168 -25.78 5.34 -28.44
CA GLU A 168 -25.97 6.52 -29.28
C GLU A 168 -24.68 7.34 -29.33
N ARG A 169 -24.09 7.61 -28.15
CA ARG A 169 -22.85 8.37 -28.05
C ARG A 169 -21.67 7.65 -28.72
N ARG A 170 -21.56 6.32 -28.59
CA ARG A 170 -20.55 5.53 -29.32
C ARG A 170 -20.66 5.61 -30.83
N ARG A 171 -21.89 5.67 -31.37
CA ARG A 171 -22.11 5.86 -32.81
C ARG A 171 -21.67 7.23 -33.29
N ALA A 172 -21.84 8.26 -32.45
CA ALA A 172 -21.42 9.62 -32.75
C ALA A 172 -19.92 9.86 -32.50
N GLU A 173 -19.32 9.18 -31.52
CA GLU A 173 -17.95 9.39 -31.05
C GLU A 173 -17.14 8.06 -31.11
N PRO A 174 -16.48 7.75 -32.25
CA PRO A 174 -15.72 6.50 -32.41
C PRO A 174 -14.59 6.28 -31.41
N ASN A 175 -14.05 7.36 -30.81
CA ASN A 175 -12.97 7.32 -29.82
C ASN A 175 -13.47 7.30 -28.36
N LEU A 176 -14.78 7.21 -28.13
CA LEU A 176 -15.39 7.33 -26.80
C LEU A 176 -14.76 6.39 -25.78
N ASP A 177 -14.49 5.13 -26.14
CA ASP A 177 -13.90 4.16 -25.22
C ASP A 177 -12.48 4.58 -24.75
N GLN A 178 -11.69 5.24 -25.60
CA GLN A 178 -10.38 5.76 -25.22
C GLN A 178 -10.53 6.97 -24.27
N GLU A 179 -11.52 7.83 -24.51
CA GLU A 179 -11.83 8.95 -23.62
C GLU A 179 -12.36 8.47 -22.27
N ILE A 180 -13.25 7.49 -22.23
CA ILE A 180 -13.72 6.84 -21.00
C ILE A 180 -12.52 6.30 -20.21
N LYS A 181 -11.60 5.58 -20.87
CA LYS A 181 -10.39 5.07 -20.20
C LYS A 181 -9.54 6.19 -19.59
N ARG A 182 -9.35 7.31 -20.30
CA ARG A 182 -8.58 8.46 -19.78
C ARG A 182 -9.28 9.11 -18.59
N HIS A 183 -10.60 9.30 -18.66
CA HIS A 183 -11.38 9.93 -17.59
C HIS A 183 -11.54 9.05 -16.34
N LEU A 184 -11.36 7.73 -16.47
CA LEU A 184 -11.35 6.78 -15.34
C LEU A 184 -9.95 6.59 -14.71
N MET A 185 -8.95 7.38 -15.12
CA MET A 185 -7.59 7.32 -14.58
C MET A 185 -7.11 8.68 -14.11
N LEU A 186 -6.41 8.73 -12.98
CA LEU A 186 -5.61 9.89 -12.63
C LEU A 186 -4.37 9.98 -13.54
N SER A 187 -4.01 11.19 -13.94
CA SER A 187 -2.81 11.47 -14.72
C SER A 187 -1.87 12.37 -13.93
N SER A 188 -0.55 12.19 -14.09
CA SER A 188 0.41 13.04 -13.38
C SER A 188 0.58 14.38 -14.09
N SER A 189 0.31 15.50 -13.44
CA SER A 189 0.83 16.83 -13.82
C SER A 189 2.01 17.23 -12.91
N ARG A 190 2.86 18.16 -13.37
CA ARG A 190 4.10 18.54 -12.69
C ARG A 190 3.90 19.53 -11.52
N ASN A 191 2.71 20.14 -11.38
CA ASN A 191 2.48 21.27 -10.47
C ASN A 191 1.22 21.14 -9.56
N ASP A 192 0.75 19.92 -9.28
CA ASP A 192 -0.49 19.73 -8.53
C ASP A 192 -0.23 19.61 -7.02
N ASP A 193 -0.90 20.45 -6.23
CA ASP A 193 -0.99 20.30 -4.77
C ASP A 193 -2.06 19.24 -4.38
N ILE A 194 -2.14 18.91 -3.08
CA ILE A 194 -3.08 17.91 -2.56
C ILE A 194 -4.55 18.23 -2.91
N ASN A 195 -4.94 19.51 -2.90
CA ASN A 195 -6.31 19.94 -3.20
C ASN A 195 -6.64 19.74 -4.68
N HIS A 196 -5.69 20.02 -5.56
CA HIS A 196 -5.85 19.79 -6.99
C HIS A 196 -6.03 18.31 -7.30
N VAL A 197 -5.23 17.43 -6.69
CA VAL A 197 -5.34 15.97 -6.86
C VAL A 197 -6.68 15.46 -6.34
N TRP A 198 -7.11 15.90 -5.15
CA TRP A 198 -8.42 15.52 -4.61
C TRP A 198 -9.59 15.98 -5.48
N LYS A 199 -9.49 17.17 -6.09
CA LYS A 199 -10.50 17.66 -7.03
C LYS A 199 -10.65 16.76 -8.25
N ASP A 200 -9.55 16.25 -8.79
CA ASP A 200 -9.59 15.32 -9.92
C ASP A 200 -10.04 13.92 -9.51
N PHE A 201 -9.62 13.46 -8.33
CA PHE A 201 -10.02 12.19 -7.77
C PHE A 201 -11.54 12.11 -7.52
N ASN A 202 -12.13 13.14 -6.92
CA ASN A 202 -13.57 13.17 -6.63
C ASN A 202 -14.46 13.12 -7.88
N LYS A 203 -13.96 13.54 -9.05
CA LYS A 203 -14.70 13.41 -10.32
C LYS A 203 -14.90 11.96 -10.76
N LEU A 204 -14.11 11.01 -10.22
CA LEU A 204 -14.19 9.61 -10.61
C LEU A 204 -15.43 8.91 -10.02
N PHE A 205 -15.85 9.23 -8.80
CA PHE A 205 -16.89 8.47 -8.09
C PHE A 205 -18.30 8.53 -8.71
N PRO A 206 -18.79 9.69 -9.20
CA PRO A 206 -20.08 9.74 -9.90
C PRO A 206 -20.12 8.87 -11.17
N ALA A 207 -18.98 8.59 -11.80
CA ALA A 207 -18.89 7.74 -12.98
C ALA A 207 -19.15 6.25 -12.68
N VAL A 208 -19.02 5.82 -11.43
CA VAL A 208 -19.05 4.40 -11.05
C VAL A 208 -20.15 4.08 -10.04
N GLY A 209 -20.79 5.08 -9.43
CA GLY A 209 -21.76 4.93 -8.33
C GLY A 209 -23.02 4.11 -8.62
N GLY A 210 -23.46 4.03 -9.88
CA GLY A 210 -24.69 3.30 -10.25
C GLY A 210 -24.59 1.77 -10.28
N LEU A 211 -23.57 1.15 -9.65
CA LEU A 211 -23.17 -0.25 -9.90
C LEU A 211 -23.33 -1.23 -8.72
N ALA A 212 -23.81 -0.82 -7.54
CA ALA A 212 -23.85 -1.76 -6.40
C ALA A 212 -24.96 -1.46 -5.37
N GLU A 213 -25.77 -2.48 -5.06
CA GLU A 213 -26.57 -2.59 -3.83
C GLU A 213 -26.50 -4.03 -3.31
N PHE A 214 -26.06 -4.24 -2.06
CA PHE A 214 -26.15 -5.53 -1.39
C PHE A 214 -26.26 -5.39 0.13
N PRO A 215 -27.45 -5.62 0.74
CA PRO A 215 -27.66 -5.42 2.18
C PRO A 215 -27.00 -6.48 3.07
N ASP A 216 -26.88 -7.74 2.63
CA ASP A 216 -26.30 -8.84 3.44
C ASP A 216 -24.75 -8.82 3.51
N LEU A 217 -24.11 -7.76 2.99
CA LEU A 217 -22.66 -7.60 2.89
C LEU A 217 -22.10 -6.48 3.78
N ILE A 218 -22.96 -5.74 4.49
CA ILE A 218 -22.57 -4.54 5.25
C ILE A 218 -22.04 -4.95 6.63
N ILE A 219 -20.76 -4.64 6.88
CA ILE A 219 -20.06 -5.00 8.14
C ILE A 219 -19.89 -3.81 9.10
N GLY A 220 -20.23 -2.61 8.67
CA GLY A 220 -20.08 -1.39 9.46
C GLY A 220 -20.12 -0.11 8.62
N PHE A 221 -19.63 0.98 9.21
CA PHE A 221 -19.71 2.34 8.69
C PHE A 221 -18.36 3.06 8.73
N ASP A 222 -18.19 4.02 7.82
CA ASP A 222 -16.99 4.85 7.66
C ASP A 222 -17.39 6.21 7.08
N LEU A 223 -16.57 7.23 7.34
CA LEU A 223 -16.67 8.56 6.73
C LEU A 223 -15.47 8.75 5.80
N VAL A 224 -15.77 8.96 4.51
CA VAL A 224 -14.76 9.10 3.45
C VAL A 224 -14.78 10.52 2.88
N GLY A 225 -13.64 10.96 2.33
CA GLY A 225 -13.50 12.27 1.68
C GLY A 225 -12.13 12.88 1.96
N GLN A 226 -11.90 14.11 1.47
CA GLN A 226 -10.64 14.81 1.72
C GLN A 226 -10.60 15.33 3.17
N GLU A 227 -9.90 14.61 4.04
CA GLU A 227 -9.87 14.87 5.49
C GLU A 227 -9.37 16.28 5.86
N ASP A 228 -8.44 16.84 5.07
CA ASP A 228 -7.85 18.17 5.32
C ASP A 228 -8.82 19.36 5.14
N MET A 229 -9.94 19.18 4.43
CA MET A 229 -10.87 20.28 4.12
C MET A 229 -12.30 20.07 4.66
N HIS A 230 -12.65 18.85 5.05
CA HIS A 230 -14.02 18.51 5.43
C HIS A 230 -14.19 18.45 6.95
N HIS A 231 -15.43 18.19 7.36
CA HIS A 231 -15.80 18.04 8.76
C HIS A 231 -15.04 16.90 9.46
N SER A 232 -14.75 17.12 10.74
CA SER A 232 -14.14 16.15 11.64
C SER A 232 -15.10 15.07 12.08
N LEU A 233 -14.58 13.97 12.64
CA LEU A 233 -15.40 12.99 13.35
C LEU A 233 -16.14 13.64 14.52
N LEU A 234 -15.51 14.61 15.19
CA LEU A 234 -16.09 15.36 16.31
C LEU A 234 -17.34 16.16 15.90
N ASP A 235 -17.39 16.71 14.68
CA ASP A 235 -18.56 17.44 14.17
C ASP A 235 -19.78 16.53 14.02
N TYR A 236 -19.56 15.23 13.77
CA TYR A 236 -20.61 14.21 13.65
C TYR A 236 -20.84 13.41 14.94
N ARG A 237 -20.22 13.81 16.06
CA ARG A 237 -20.21 13.01 17.30
C ARG A 237 -21.60 12.55 17.74
N GLU A 238 -22.61 13.41 17.67
CA GLU A 238 -23.95 13.10 18.20
C GLU A 238 -24.60 11.96 17.40
N ALA A 239 -24.44 11.99 16.08
CA ALA A 239 -24.92 10.93 15.18
C ALA A 239 -24.11 9.64 15.36
N LEU A 240 -22.78 9.75 15.41
CA LEU A 240 -21.89 8.60 15.55
C LEU A 240 -22.07 7.91 16.91
N GLU A 241 -22.23 8.67 17.99
CA GLU A 241 -22.52 8.12 19.31
C GLU A 241 -23.90 7.48 19.40
N GLY A 242 -24.88 7.97 18.62
CA GLY A 242 -26.22 7.38 18.57
C GLY A 242 -26.26 5.97 17.98
N ILE A 243 -25.26 5.59 17.17
CA ILE A 243 -25.23 4.28 16.48
C ILE A 243 -24.04 3.39 16.90
N LYS A 244 -23.16 3.86 17.80
CA LYS A 244 -21.89 3.19 18.14
C LYS A 244 -22.04 1.80 18.74
N ASP A 245 -23.17 1.51 19.39
CA ASP A 245 -23.43 0.22 20.02
C ASP A 245 -23.98 -0.82 19.03
N GLU A 246 -24.53 -0.37 17.90
CA GLU A 246 -25.13 -1.22 16.86
C GLU A 246 -24.24 -1.34 15.62
N THR A 247 -23.24 -0.47 15.48
CA THR A 247 -22.42 -0.32 14.27
C THR A 247 -20.94 -0.46 14.56
N ASN A 248 -20.24 -1.27 13.77
CA ASN A 248 -18.78 -1.25 13.76
C ASN A 248 -18.30 -0.05 12.93
N PHE A 249 -17.34 0.71 13.47
CA PHE A 249 -16.67 1.77 12.71
C PHE A 249 -15.33 1.33 12.14
N PHE A 250 -15.02 1.87 10.95
CA PHE A 250 -13.76 1.68 10.22
C PHE A 250 -13.23 3.01 9.69
N PHE A 251 -13.13 4.01 10.57
CA PHE A 251 -12.88 5.39 10.15
C PHE A 251 -11.58 5.59 9.39
N HIS A 252 -11.64 6.32 8.28
CA HIS A 252 -10.49 7.11 7.81
C HIS A 252 -10.12 8.12 8.90
N ALA A 253 -8.85 8.12 9.32
CA ALA A 253 -8.37 9.08 10.29
C ALA A 253 -6.87 9.35 10.14
N GLY A 254 -6.50 10.63 10.20
CA GLY A 254 -5.11 11.07 10.17
C GLY A 254 -4.41 10.86 8.84
N GLU A 255 -5.12 10.84 7.71
CA GLU A 255 -4.57 10.94 6.36
C GLU A 255 -4.12 12.38 6.07
N THR A 256 -3.11 12.86 6.82
CA THR A 256 -2.67 14.25 6.75
C THR A 256 -1.18 14.46 7.03
N ASN A 257 -0.61 15.47 6.38
CA ASN A 257 0.72 15.96 6.69
C ASN A 257 0.74 16.92 7.89
N TRP A 258 -0.42 17.47 8.29
CA TRP A 258 -0.51 18.37 9.42
C TRP A 258 -0.29 17.66 10.77
N TYR A 259 0.01 18.46 11.79
CA TYR A 259 0.16 18.02 13.18
C TYR A 259 -0.46 19.07 14.11
N GLY A 260 -1.24 18.62 15.09
CA GLY A 260 -1.96 19.51 16.01
C GLY A 260 -3.07 20.31 15.31
N ARG A 261 -3.67 19.72 14.29
CA ARG A 261 -4.78 20.27 13.51
C ARG A 261 -5.94 19.30 13.53
N GLN A 262 -7.09 19.77 13.07
CA GLN A 262 -8.31 18.98 13.09
C GLN A 262 -8.17 17.62 12.37
N PRO A 263 -7.52 17.48 11.21
CA PRO A 263 -7.43 16.19 10.51
C PRO A 263 -6.68 15.12 11.30
N ASP A 264 -5.55 15.43 11.94
CA ASP A 264 -4.86 14.46 12.79
C ASP A 264 -5.54 14.25 14.15
N HIS A 265 -6.44 15.15 14.56
CA HIS A 265 -7.26 14.94 15.75
C HIS A 265 -8.33 13.85 15.56
N ASN A 266 -8.75 13.56 14.32
CA ASN A 266 -9.67 12.44 14.05
C ASN A 266 -9.11 11.08 14.54
N LEU A 267 -7.78 10.94 14.73
CA LEU A 267 -7.18 9.75 15.35
C LEU A 267 -7.65 9.56 16.80
N TYR A 268 -7.80 10.64 17.56
CA TYR A 268 -8.31 10.59 18.94
C TYR A 268 -9.76 10.15 18.94
N ASP A 269 -10.58 10.81 18.11
CA ASP A 269 -12.01 10.56 18.03
C ASP A 269 -12.31 9.14 17.54
N ALA A 270 -11.59 8.64 16.53
CA ALA A 270 -11.72 7.27 16.05
C ALA A 270 -11.44 6.24 17.16
N ILE A 271 -10.43 6.48 18.01
CA ILE A 271 -10.09 5.61 19.13
C ILE A 271 -11.14 5.68 20.24
N VAL A 272 -11.69 6.86 20.52
CA VAL A 272 -12.75 7.07 21.54
C VAL A 272 -14.06 6.42 21.09
N LEU A 273 -14.39 6.53 19.80
CA LEU A 273 -15.54 5.87 19.18
C LEU A 273 -15.35 4.35 18.98
N ASN A 274 -14.25 3.78 19.52
CA ASN A 274 -13.95 2.35 19.47
C ASN A 274 -13.92 1.77 18.05
N THR A 275 -13.33 2.52 17.11
CA THR A 275 -13.11 2.03 15.75
C THR A 275 -12.40 0.67 15.74
N LYS A 276 -12.81 -0.23 14.84
CA LYS A 276 -12.21 -1.56 14.71
C LYS A 276 -10.88 -1.50 13.97
N ARG A 277 -10.77 -0.61 12.99
CA ARG A 277 -9.56 -0.33 12.20
C ARG A 277 -9.49 1.17 11.89
N ILE A 278 -8.30 1.66 11.58
CA ILE A 278 -8.05 3.05 11.19
C ILE A 278 -7.59 3.05 9.73
N GLY A 279 -8.35 3.69 8.86
CA GLY A 279 -7.95 3.96 7.47
C GLY A 279 -6.78 4.95 7.44
N HIS A 280 -5.72 4.60 6.72
CA HIS A 280 -4.44 5.33 6.61
C HIS A 280 -3.64 5.43 7.90
N GLY A 281 -4.10 6.19 8.90
CA GLY A 281 -3.34 6.47 10.11
C GLY A 281 -1.99 7.15 9.86
N PHE A 282 -1.83 7.89 8.76
CA PHE A 282 -0.55 8.44 8.31
C PHE A 282 0.12 9.34 9.36
N ALA A 283 -0.68 10.16 10.06
CA ALA A 283 -0.21 11.03 11.12
C ALA A 283 0.00 10.33 12.48
N LEU A 284 -0.34 9.04 12.63
CA LEU A 284 -0.31 8.33 13.92
C LEU A 284 1.08 8.32 14.56
N ILE A 285 2.14 8.23 13.75
CA ILE A 285 3.54 8.29 14.19
C ILE A 285 3.91 9.59 14.92
N LYS A 286 3.13 10.66 14.72
CA LYS A 286 3.31 11.97 15.38
C LYS A 286 2.65 12.00 16.77
N HIS A 287 1.91 10.95 17.12
CA HIS A 287 1.11 10.81 18.34
C HIS A 287 1.53 9.57 19.13
N PRO A 288 2.68 9.59 19.84
CA PRO A 288 3.25 8.40 20.48
C PRO A 288 2.29 7.75 21.49
N LYS A 289 1.50 8.55 22.22
CA LYS A 289 0.50 8.00 23.14
C LYS A 289 -0.62 7.26 22.42
N LEU A 290 -1.05 7.74 21.26
CA LEU A 290 -2.04 7.04 20.44
C LEU A 290 -1.45 5.76 19.85
N MET A 291 -0.18 5.74 19.46
CA MET A 291 0.49 4.51 19.01
C MET A 291 0.48 3.43 20.10
N GLU A 292 0.75 3.79 21.36
CA GLU A 292 0.64 2.86 22.50
C GLU A 292 -0.78 2.30 22.60
N ILE A 293 -1.79 3.18 22.60
CA ILE A 293 -3.20 2.78 22.74
C ILE A 293 -3.65 1.90 21.57
N VAL A 294 -3.28 2.23 20.33
CA VAL A 294 -3.61 1.45 19.13
C VAL A 294 -3.01 0.04 19.23
N LYS A 295 -1.76 -0.08 19.69
CA LYS A 295 -1.11 -1.38 19.93
C LYS A 295 -1.78 -2.16 21.06
N GLU A 296 -2.06 -1.53 22.19
CA GLU A 296 -2.72 -2.14 23.36
C GLU A 296 -4.12 -2.66 23.00
N LYS A 297 -4.93 -1.82 22.33
CA LYS A 297 -6.27 -2.15 21.88
C LYS A 297 -6.29 -3.06 20.65
N LYS A 298 -5.14 -3.32 20.03
CA LYS A 298 -4.99 -4.11 18.79
C LYS A 298 -5.85 -3.57 17.64
N ILE A 299 -5.93 -2.23 17.54
CA ILE A 299 -6.59 -1.55 16.42
C ILE A 299 -5.63 -1.63 15.24
N VAL A 300 -6.10 -2.16 14.11
CA VAL A 300 -5.27 -2.26 12.90
C VAL A 300 -5.28 -0.95 12.15
N VAL A 301 -4.10 -0.51 11.70
CA VAL A 301 -3.96 0.60 10.77
C VAL A 301 -3.88 0.04 9.35
N GLU A 302 -4.71 0.57 8.47
CA GLU A 302 -4.81 0.19 7.06
C GLU A 302 -3.96 1.14 6.22
N VAL A 303 -2.70 0.78 6.02
CA VAL A 303 -1.76 1.62 5.27
C VAL A 303 -2.02 1.43 3.77
N SER A 304 -2.55 2.46 3.10
CA SER A 304 -2.68 2.58 1.62
C SER A 304 -1.61 3.41 0.84
N PRO A 305 -0.32 3.42 1.12
CA PRO A 305 0.62 4.44 0.61
C PRO A 305 0.99 4.76 -0.85
N ILE A 306 0.66 4.00 -1.91
CA ILE A 306 0.65 4.61 -3.25
C ILE A 306 -0.40 5.73 -3.17
N SER A 307 -1.43 5.60 -2.32
CA SER A 307 -2.23 6.72 -1.83
C SER A 307 -1.49 7.85 -1.24
N ASN A 308 -0.74 7.57 -0.21
CA ASN A 308 0.00 8.63 0.43
C ASN A 308 1.00 9.27 -0.56
N GLN A 309 1.51 8.56 -1.57
CA GLN A 309 2.34 9.15 -2.62
C GLN A 309 1.59 9.99 -3.66
N VAL A 310 0.54 9.41 -4.26
CA VAL A 310 -0.21 10.04 -5.36
C VAL A 310 -1.00 11.24 -4.83
N LEU A 311 -1.56 11.15 -3.62
CA LEU A 311 -2.21 12.26 -2.91
C LEU A 311 -1.22 13.23 -2.25
N LYS A 312 0.09 13.10 -2.54
CA LYS A 312 1.14 14.07 -2.14
C LYS A 312 1.40 14.17 -0.63
N LEU A 313 1.04 13.15 0.15
CA LEU A 313 1.44 13.06 1.55
C LEU A 313 2.93 12.75 1.69
N VAL A 314 3.49 11.93 0.80
CA VAL A 314 4.93 11.64 0.75
C VAL A 314 5.44 11.65 -0.69
N GLY A 315 6.61 12.23 -0.95
CA GLY A 315 7.21 12.22 -2.28
C GLY A 315 7.94 10.91 -2.58
N ASP A 316 8.87 10.56 -1.70
CA ASP A 316 9.72 9.37 -1.77
C ASP A 316 9.28 8.38 -0.70
N MET A 317 8.88 7.18 -1.12
CA MET A 317 8.29 6.16 -0.23
C MET A 317 9.22 5.69 0.87
N ARG A 318 10.54 5.88 0.75
CA ARG A 318 11.49 5.61 1.84
C ARG A 318 11.28 6.50 3.06
N ASN A 319 10.63 7.65 2.87
CA ASN A 319 10.27 8.57 3.94
C ASN A 319 8.87 8.30 4.51
N HIS A 320 8.13 7.33 3.96
CA HIS A 320 6.91 6.87 4.58
C HIS A 320 7.31 6.17 5.88
N ARG A 321 7.02 6.79 7.03
CA ARG A 321 7.46 6.31 8.35
C ARG A 321 6.63 5.12 8.88
N ASP A 322 6.04 4.34 7.96
CA ASP A 322 5.47 2.99 8.11
C ASP A 322 5.24 2.41 6.68
N ASP A 323 5.22 1.10 6.46
CA ASP A 323 5.37 0.51 5.11
C ASP A 323 4.09 0.47 4.21
N PRO A 324 4.22 0.51 2.87
CA PRO A 324 3.24 1.23 2.08
C PRO A 324 2.65 0.64 0.74
N SER A 325 1.30 0.52 0.47
CA SER A 325 0.57 1.09 -0.74
C SER A 325 -0.98 0.91 -1.09
N LEU A 326 -1.63 1.79 -1.93
CA LEU A 326 -2.41 1.55 -3.23
C LEU A 326 -2.94 2.81 -4.04
N TRP A 327 -2.77 2.92 -5.40
CA TRP A 327 -3.60 3.64 -6.46
C TRP A 327 -3.16 3.40 -7.93
N GLY A 328 -3.95 2.71 -8.75
CA GLY A 328 -3.61 2.42 -10.17
C GLY A 328 -2.75 1.15 -10.35
N ALA A 329 -2.37 0.58 -9.21
CA ALA A 329 -2.03 -0.80 -8.98
C ALA A 329 -3.26 -1.72 -9.18
N LYS A 330 -3.05 -2.92 -9.72
CA LYS A 330 -4.07 -3.99 -9.74
C LYS A 330 -3.83 -4.92 -8.54
N GLY A 331 -4.72 -4.84 -7.54
CA GLY A 331 -4.62 -5.62 -6.30
C GLY A 331 -3.46 -5.20 -5.40
N LEU A 332 -3.18 -5.99 -4.36
CA LEU A 332 -2.25 -5.70 -3.26
C LEU A 332 -0.75 -5.91 -3.57
N SER A 333 -0.34 -6.04 -4.84
CA SER A 333 1.02 -6.52 -5.17
C SER A 333 2.08 -5.42 -5.12
N TYR A 334 1.68 -4.19 -5.37
CA TYR A 334 2.58 -3.05 -5.41
C TYR A 334 2.98 -2.60 -3.99
N ASP A 335 2.18 -3.01 -3.01
CA ASP A 335 2.19 -2.58 -1.60
C ASP A 335 3.04 -3.40 -0.67
N PHE A 336 3.72 -4.41 -1.23
CA PHE A 336 4.45 -5.42 -0.49
C PHE A 336 5.95 -5.43 -0.89
N TYR A 337 6.45 -4.43 -1.61
CA TYR A 337 7.77 -4.46 -2.26
C TYR A 337 8.97 -4.47 -1.28
N GLU A 338 8.84 -3.86 -0.09
CA GLU A 338 9.94 -3.66 0.86
C GLU A 338 10.09 -4.75 1.94
N ALA A 339 9.32 -5.84 1.90
CA ALA A 339 9.27 -6.84 2.97
C ALA A 339 10.02 -8.15 2.64
N ASP A 340 10.55 -8.84 3.66
CA ASP A 340 11.00 -10.23 3.55
C ASP A 340 9.81 -11.21 3.59
N LEU A 341 10.04 -12.51 3.36
CA LEU A 341 8.92 -13.46 3.30
C LEU A 341 8.15 -13.57 4.64
N ARG A 342 8.79 -13.28 5.78
CA ARG A 342 8.14 -13.29 7.10
C ARG A 342 7.16 -12.14 7.24
N ALA A 343 7.62 -10.92 6.98
CA ALA A 343 6.78 -9.73 7.01
C ALA A 343 5.60 -9.86 6.03
N LEU A 344 5.85 -10.35 4.81
CA LEU A 344 4.81 -10.61 3.81
C LEU A 344 3.75 -11.61 4.31
N LYS A 345 4.19 -12.73 4.90
CA LYS A 345 3.31 -13.75 5.47
C LYS A 345 2.52 -13.20 6.66
N GLN A 346 3.16 -12.41 7.52
CA GLN A 346 2.53 -11.78 8.67
C GLN A 346 1.44 -10.78 8.25
N LEU A 347 1.67 -9.96 7.22
CA LEU A 347 0.67 -9.06 6.65
C LEU A 347 -0.55 -9.85 6.14
N ALA A 348 -0.32 -10.92 5.37
CA ALA A 348 -1.40 -11.75 4.84
C ALA A 348 -2.19 -12.51 5.93
N LEU A 349 -1.52 -12.95 7.00
CA LEU A 349 -2.19 -13.56 8.15
C LEU A 349 -2.98 -12.52 8.96
N ASN A 350 -2.42 -11.32 9.14
CA ASN A 350 -3.10 -10.21 9.81
C ASN A 350 -4.38 -9.81 9.06
N SER A 351 -4.36 -9.79 7.73
CA SER A 351 -5.53 -9.48 6.91
C SER A 351 -6.64 -10.55 6.97
N ILE A 352 -6.37 -11.73 7.50
CA ILE A 352 -7.42 -12.72 7.84
C ILE A 352 -7.84 -12.56 9.30
N LYS A 353 -6.86 -12.45 10.20
CA LYS A 353 -7.06 -12.36 11.66
C LYS A 353 -7.97 -11.19 12.06
N TYR A 354 -7.70 -10.01 11.49
CA TYR A 354 -8.39 -8.76 11.82
C TYR A 354 -9.53 -8.40 10.85
N SER A 355 -9.94 -9.35 10.02
CA SER A 355 -11.14 -9.22 9.19
C SER A 355 -12.40 -9.23 10.06
N SER A 356 -13.51 -8.77 9.49
CA SER A 356 -14.84 -8.84 10.12
C SER A 356 -15.54 -10.19 9.93
N LEU A 357 -14.85 -11.18 9.34
CA LEU A 357 -15.34 -12.54 9.21
C LEU A 357 -15.62 -13.17 10.58
N ASP A 358 -16.62 -14.04 10.65
CA ASP A 358 -16.87 -14.80 11.86
C ASP A 358 -15.77 -15.83 12.15
N LYS A 359 -15.85 -16.50 13.30
CA LYS A 359 -14.83 -17.48 13.72
C LYS A 359 -14.70 -18.65 12.72
N HIS A 360 -15.82 -19.16 12.20
CA HIS A 360 -15.83 -20.29 11.27
C HIS A 360 -15.31 -19.87 9.90
N GLU A 361 -15.70 -18.70 9.42
CA GLU A 361 -15.20 -18.10 8.18
C GLU A 361 -13.70 -17.81 8.24
N LYS A 362 -13.19 -17.30 9.37
CA LYS A 362 -11.74 -17.12 9.58
C LYS A 362 -10.99 -18.43 9.53
N LEU A 363 -11.50 -19.48 10.18
CA LEU A 363 -10.89 -20.82 10.12
C LEU A 363 -10.82 -21.34 8.68
N LYS A 364 -11.90 -21.15 7.91
CA LYS A 364 -11.94 -21.50 6.49
C LYS A 364 -10.94 -20.68 5.68
N ALA A 365 -10.87 -19.37 5.89
CA ALA A 365 -9.94 -18.47 5.23
C ALA A 365 -8.48 -18.83 5.52
N PHE A 366 -8.12 -19.14 6.77
CA PHE A 366 -6.78 -19.61 7.14
C PHE A 366 -6.42 -20.93 6.45
N LYS A 367 -7.38 -21.87 6.31
CA LYS A 367 -7.16 -23.13 5.60
C LYS A 367 -6.85 -22.88 4.11
N ILE A 368 -7.64 -22.02 3.45
CA ILE A 368 -7.43 -21.63 2.06
C ILE A 368 -6.08 -20.92 1.89
N PHE A 369 -5.75 -19.99 2.79
CA PHE A 369 -4.48 -19.27 2.76
C PHE A 369 -3.30 -20.24 2.92
N LYS A 370 -3.34 -21.15 3.90
CA LYS A 370 -2.28 -22.13 4.10
C LYS A 370 -2.03 -22.98 2.85
N GLN A 371 -3.09 -23.44 2.20
CA GLN A 371 -2.97 -24.23 0.97
C GLN A 371 -2.36 -23.40 -0.16
N THR A 372 -2.95 -22.25 -0.48
CA THR A 372 -2.48 -21.38 -1.57
C THR A 372 -1.08 -20.82 -1.33
N TRP A 373 -0.69 -20.62 -0.07
CA TRP A 373 0.66 -20.21 0.31
C TRP A 373 1.69 -21.30 0.02
N MET A 374 1.39 -22.56 0.37
CA MET A 374 2.28 -23.68 0.05
C MET A 374 2.39 -23.93 -1.46
N GLU A 375 1.29 -23.75 -2.20
CA GLU A 375 1.28 -23.78 -3.67
C GLU A 375 2.21 -22.69 -4.22
N PHE A 376 2.06 -21.44 -3.76
CA PHE A 376 2.93 -20.32 -4.14
C PHE A 376 4.41 -20.60 -3.87
N VAL A 377 4.76 -21.08 -2.67
CA VAL A 377 6.13 -21.43 -2.29
C VAL A 377 6.70 -22.49 -3.24
N THR A 378 5.94 -23.56 -3.50
CA THR A 378 6.35 -24.65 -4.39
C THR A 378 6.54 -24.18 -5.83
N GLU A 379 5.61 -23.36 -6.34
CA GLU A 379 5.64 -22.84 -7.70
C GLU A 379 6.78 -21.83 -7.90
N LEU A 380 7.04 -20.98 -6.91
CA LEU A 380 8.14 -20.01 -6.96
C LEU A 380 9.47 -20.74 -7.17
N LEU A 381 9.75 -21.77 -6.37
CA LEU A 381 10.99 -22.55 -6.44
C LEU A 381 11.19 -23.30 -7.77
N LYS A 382 10.10 -23.62 -8.48
CA LYS A 382 10.14 -24.26 -9.80
C LYS A 382 10.21 -23.24 -10.94
N SER A 383 9.91 -21.97 -10.66
CA SER A 383 9.82 -20.94 -11.68
C SER A 383 11.18 -20.37 -12.07
N SER A 384 11.27 -19.84 -13.29
CA SER A 384 12.45 -19.10 -13.75
C SER A 384 12.70 -17.79 -13.01
N LEU A 385 11.75 -17.30 -12.20
CA LEU A 385 11.95 -16.15 -11.31
C LEU A 385 12.93 -16.50 -10.18
N CYS A 386 13.03 -17.77 -9.84
CA CYS A 386 13.94 -18.26 -8.82
C CYS A 386 15.26 -18.69 -9.43
N VAL A 387 16.07 -17.70 -9.82
CA VAL A 387 17.45 -17.96 -10.26
C VAL A 387 18.17 -18.65 -9.11
N LYS A 388 18.77 -19.82 -9.33
CA LYS A 388 19.58 -20.50 -8.31
C LYS A 388 20.96 -19.83 -8.25
N ALA A 389 21.59 -19.81 -7.08
CA ALA A 389 22.95 -19.32 -6.98
C ALA A 389 23.84 -20.12 -7.96
N ALA A 390 24.69 -19.42 -8.70
CA ALA A 390 25.66 -20.03 -9.61
C ALA A 390 26.69 -20.85 -8.83
#